data_AF-A0A1X7CSP6-F1
#
_entry.id   AF-A0A1X7CSP6-F1
#
_cell.length_a   1.000
_cell.length_b   1.000
_cell.length_c   1.000
_cell.angle_alpha   90.00
_cell.angle_beta   90.00
_cell.angle_gamma   90.00
#
_symmetry.space_group_name_H-M   'P 1'
#
loop_
_entity.id
_entity.type
_entity.pdbx_description
1 polymer ?
#
loop_
_entity_poly.entity_id
_entity_poly.type
_entity_poly.pdbx_seq_one_letter_code
_entity_poly.pdbx_strand_id
1 'polypeptide(L)'
;MKRLYPLLLSLALAGQAGADDLMDNADLAPGSDLGEPVIIRLLPAGAGQAAVIEQQGNGNRAALDQNGQALLGRIVQAGGAQEAYILQEGSDLMASISQQGYGNSAAIRQSGTSNSASIEQIGNNNSATIEQAGAGLSSSVTQAGNGQRVQITQYR
;
A
#
# COMPACT_ATOMS: atom_id res chain seq x y z
N MET A 1 -36.86 15.65 77.60
CA MET A 1 -37.97 14.92 76.93
C MET A 1 -37.39 14.14 75.76
N LYS A 2 -37.62 12.82 75.71
CA LYS A 2 -37.23 11.89 74.61
C LYS A 2 -38.38 11.76 73.62
N ARG A 3 -38.15 11.76 72.29
CA ARG A 3 -38.92 11.05 71.22
C ARG A 3 -38.01 10.95 69.98
N LEU A 4 -37.39 9.80 69.64
CA LEU A 4 -37.84 8.60 68.87
C LEU A 4 -38.33 8.88 67.42
N TYR A 5 -37.57 8.37 66.43
CA TYR A 5 -37.86 8.27 64.97
C TYR A 5 -38.75 7.06 64.64
N PRO A 6 -39.40 6.98 63.44
CA PRO A 6 -38.88 6.04 62.42
C PRO A 6 -39.08 6.44 60.93
N LEU A 7 -38.28 5.75 60.10
CA LEU A 7 -38.29 5.64 58.64
C LEU A 7 -39.54 4.87 58.15
N LEU A 8 -40.13 5.22 57.00
CA LEU A 8 -40.96 4.28 56.21
C LEU A 8 -40.85 4.54 54.71
N LEU A 9 -40.57 3.44 54.03
CA LEU A 9 -40.31 3.19 52.62
C LEU A 9 -41.63 2.93 51.88
N SER A 10 -41.79 3.44 50.66
CA SER A 10 -42.70 2.80 49.68
C SER A 10 -42.12 2.89 48.27
N LEU A 11 -42.29 1.78 47.56
CA LEU A 11 -41.68 1.35 46.31
C LEU A 11 -42.82 0.99 45.34
N ALA A 12 -42.61 1.19 44.03
CA ALA A 12 -43.31 0.64 42.84
C ALA A 12 -43.65 1.78 41.85
N LEU A 13 -43.01 1.96 40.69
CA LEU A 13 -42.71 1.10 39.52
C LEU A 13 -43.88 0.99 38.51
N ALA A 14 -43.52 1.15 37.22
CA ALA A 14 -44.28 1.12 35.97
C ALA A 14 -44.96 2.46 35.61
N GLY A 15 -44.72 3.09 34.45
CA GLY A 15 -44.05 2.69 33.22
C GLY A 15 -44.80 3.37 32.07
N GLN A 16 -44.08 4.13 31.23
CA GLN A 16 -44.55 4.45 29.89
C GLN A 16 -43.35 4.74 29.01
N ALA A 17 -43.27 3.94 27.95
CA ALA A 17 -42.22 3.92 26.96
C ALA A 17 -42.24 5.20 26.12
N GLY A 18 -41.10 5.86 26.05
CA GLY A 18 -40.75 6.80 25.00
C GLY A 18 -39.38 6.40 24.51
N ALA A 19 -39.33 5.54 23.50
CA ALA A 19 -38.14 5.43 22.67
C ALA A 19 -38.09 6.70 21.82
N ASP A 20 -37.46 7.75 22.34
CA ASP A 20 -36.74 8.75 21.53
C ASP A 20 -35.40 8.09 21.20
N ASP A 21 -35.36 7.13 20.28
CA ASP A 21 -35.15 7.33 18.85
C ASP A 21 -34.00 8.30 18.55
N LEU A 22 -32.86 7.68 18.22
CA LEU A 22 -31.87 8.13 17.22
C LEU A 22 -31.53 9.62 17.22
N MET A 23 -30.46 9.99 17.95
CA MET A 23 -29.25 10.65 17.42
C MET A 23 -28.46 11.27 18.58
N ASP A 24 -27.64 10.47 19.22
CA ASP A 24 -26.32 10.93 19.67
C ASP A 24 -25.42 9.71 19.90
N ASN A 25 -25.31 8.90 18.85
CA ASN A 25 -24.05 8.27 18.53
C ASN A 25 -23.06 9.43 18.30
N ALA A 26 -22.46 9.91 19.39
CA ALA A 26 -21.14 10.51 19.42
C ALA A 26 -20.13 9.42 19.00
N ASP A 27 -20.32 9.03 17.74
CA ASP A 27 -19.75 7.93 17.00
C ASP A 27 -18.26 8.17 16.88
N LEU A 28 -17.48 7.16 17.31
CA LEU A 28 -16.09 6.95 16.92
C LEU A 28 -15.05 7.97 17.45
N ALA A 29 -14.40 7.59 18.55
CA ALA A 29 -12.99 7.91 18.75
C ALA A 29 -12.11 7.22 17.67
N PRO A 30 -10.78 7.43 17.62
CA PRO A 30 -9.97 8.64 17.70
C PRO A 30 -9.01 8.75 16.48
N GLY A 31 -8.34 9.88 16.33
CA GLY A 31 -7.14 9.97 15.48
C GLY A 31 -7.41 10.44 14.05
N SER A 32 -6.67 11.45 13.67
CA SER A 32 -6.46 11.90 12.30
C SER A 32 -5.68 10.85 11.50
N ASP A 33 -6.26 9.67 11.34
CA ASP A 33 -5.82 8.58 10.44
C ASP A 33 -6.93 8.30 9.42
N LEU A 34 -7.43 9.36 8.80
CA LEU A 34 -7.96 9.22 7.45
C LEU A 34 -6.71 9.04 6.57
N GLY A 35 -6.29 7.78 6.45
CA GLY A 35 -5.16 7.36 5.64
C GLY A 35 -5.09 8.18 4.36
N GLU A 36 -3.89 8.69 4.10
CA GLU A 36 -3.55 9.49 2.92
C GLU A 36 -4.27 8.94 1.69
N PRO A 37 -4.85 9.82 0.84
CA PRO A 37 -5.59 9.38 -0.33
C PRO A 37 -4.74 8.42 -1.15
N VAL A 38 -5.33 7.30 -1.57
CA VAL A 38 -4.71 6.41 -2.56
C VAL A 38 -4.50 7.23 -3.83
N ILE A 39 -3.29 7.72 -4.06
CA ILE A 39 -2.95 8.49 -5.27
C ILE A 39 -2.73 7.49 -6.41
N ILE A 40 -3.82 7.10 -7.07
CA ILE A 40 -3.73 6.40 -8.36
C ILE A 40 -3.32 7.42 -9.41
N ARG A 41 -2.02 7.63 -9.60
CA ARG A 41 -1.51 8.50 -10.67
C ARG A 41 -1.40 7.71 -11.97
N LEU A 42 -2.48 7.67 -12.75
CA LEU A 42 -2.42 7.24 -14.14
C LEU A 42 -1.71 8.34 -14.95
N LEU A 43 -0.48 8.07 -15.38
CA LEU A 43 0.19 8.93 -16.36
C LEU A 43 -0.35 8.63 -17.77
N PRO A 44 -0.74 9.64 -18.56
CA PRO A 44 -1.27 9.43 -19.90
C PRO A 44 -0.15 8.86 -20.78
N ALA A 45 -0.43 7.70 -21.34
CA ALA A 45 0.53 6.92 -22.07
C ALA A 45 -0.05 6.62 -23.46
N GLY A 46 0.77 6.78 -24.50
CA GLY A 46 0.39 6.42 -25.87
C GLY A 46 -0.06 4.96 -25.97
N ALA A 47 -0.72 4.59 -27.07
CA ALA A 47 -1.34 3.28 -27.26
C ALA A 47 -0.47 2.12 -26.72
N GLY A 48 -0.93 1.47 -25.64
CA GLY A 48 -0.28 0.30 -25.03
C GLY A 48 0.67 0.57 -23.87
N GLN A 49 0.98 1.82 -23.53
CA GLN A 49 1.77 2.14 -22.33
C GLN A 49 0.82 2.37 -21.13
N ALA A 50 1.21 1.90 -19.95
CA ALA A 50 0.47 2.11 -18.70
C ALA A 50 1.44 2.19 -17.52
N ALA A 51 1.20 3.19 -16.68
CA ALA A 51 1.90 3.41 -15.43
C ALA A 51 0.88 3.44 -14.29
N VAL A 52 0.98 2.48 -13.38
CA VAL A 52 0.10 2.39 -12.21
C VAL A 52 0.95 2.40 -10.94
N ILE A 53 0.58 3.27 -10.01
CA ILE A 53 1.14 3.34 -8.67
C ILE A 53 -0.01 3.29 -7.68
N GLU A 54 0.02 2.33 -6.77
CA GLU A 54 -0.94 2.13 -5.69
C GLU A 54 -0.18 2.12 -4.36
N GLN A 55 -0.56 3.00 -3.45
CA GLN A 55 0.07 3.13 -2.14
C GLN A 55 -1.01 3.10 -1.06
N GLN A 56 -0.84 2.20 -0.09
CA GLN A 56 -1.66 2.07 1.10
C GLN A 56 -0.76 2.18 2.34
N GLY A 57 -1.09 3.09 3.25
CA GLY A 57 -0.32 3.38 4.46
C GLY A 57 0.51 4.66 4.34
N ASN A 58 1.52 4.83 5.20
CA ASN A 58 2.15 6.13 5.43
C ASN A 58 3.63 6.18 5.01
N GLY A 59 4.05 7.28 4.39
CA GLY A 59 5.46 7.54 4.09
C GLY A 59 6.06 6.65 2.98
N ASN A 60 5.22 6.02 2.15
CA ASN A 60 5.68 5.27 1.00
C ASN A 60 6.10 6.23 -0.14
N ARG A 61 7.18 5.90 -0.84
CA ARG A 61 7.67 6.61 -2.03
C ARG A 61 7.69 5.66 -3.21
N ALA A 62 7.04 6.07 -4.29
CA ALA A 62 7.03 5.34 -5.54
C ALA A 62 7.29 6.27 -6.72
N ALA A 63 8.06 5.81 -7.70
CA ALA A 63 8.21 6.48 -8.97
C ALA A 63 8.30 5.47 -10.12
N LEU A 64 7.71 5.85 -11.24
CA LEU A 64 7.66 5.04 -12.45
C LEU A 64 7.94 5.98 -13.62
N ASP A 65 8.99 5.67 -14.37
CA ASP A 65 9.41 6.37 -15.57
C ASP A 65 9.45 5.40 -16.76
N GLN A 66 8.87 5.84 -17.87
CA GLN A 66 8.61 5.03 -19.05
C GLN A 66 8.89 5.87 -20.30
N ASN A 67 9.94 5.49 -21.01
CA ASN A 67 10.35 6.11 -22.25
C ASN A 67 10.35 5.09 -23.39
N GLY A 68 9.33 5.16 -24.26
CA GLY A 68 9.22 4.25 -25.40
C GLY A 68 7.79 3.87 -25.77
N GLN A 69 7.58 2.63 -26.23
CA GLN A 69 6.28 2.13 -26.71
C GLN A 69 5.87 0.86 -25.98
N ALA A 70 4.57 0.69 -25.72
CA ALA A 70 4.02 -0.51 -25.07
C ALA A 70 4.73 -0.88 -23.75
N LEU A 71 4.92 0.10 -22.87
CA LEU A 71 5.57 -0.11 -21.57
C LEU A 71 4.51 -0.27 -20.48
N LEU A 72 4.57 -1.38 -19.76
CA LEU A 72 3.67 -1.68 -18.65
C LEU A 72 4.45 -1.68 -17.34
N GLY A 73 4.08 -0.77 -16.43
CA GLY A 73 4.71 -0.63 -15.13
C GLY A 73 3.65 -0.56 -14.05
N ARG A 74 3.83 -1.35 -12.98
CA ARG A 74 2.95 -1.33 -11.80
C ARG A 74 3.75 -1.34 -10.51
N ILE A 75 3.43 -0.44 -9.60
CA ILE A 75 3.94 -0.42 -8.24
C ILE A 75 2.77 -0.52 -7.28
N VAL A 76 2.85 -1.46 -6.34
CA VAL A 76 1.89 -1.61 -5.23
C VAL A 76 2.68 -1.63 -3.93
N GLN A 77 2.32 -0.75 -3.00
CA GLN A 77 2.96 -0.66 -1.68
C GLN A 77 1.88 -0.67 -0.60
N ALA A 78 1.94 -1.65 0.30
CA ALA A 78 1.08 -1.74 1.48
C ALA A 78 1.91 -1.72 2.76
N GLY A 79 1.70 -0.73 3.64
CA GLY A 79 2.49 -0.52 4.84
C GLY A 79 3.17 0.84 4.86
N GLY A 80 4.37 0.95 5.41
CA GLY A 80 4.99 2.26 5.65
C GLY A 80 6.48 2.36 5.34
N ALA A 81 6.91 3.58 5.02
CA ALA A 81 8.31 3.90 4.70
C ALA A 81 8.93 3.02 3.60
N GLN A 82 8.13 2.57 2.62
CA GLN A 82 8.61 1.72 1.53
C GLN A 82 9.06 2.58 0.34
N GLU A 83 10.07 2.12 -0.40
CA GLU A 83 10.58 2.77 -1.60
C GLU A 83 10.52 1.84 -2.81
N ALA A 84 9.93 2.31 -3.91
CA ALA A 84 9.81 1.56 -5.16
C ALA A 84 10.11 2.44 -6.38
N TYR A 85 10.95 1.94 -7.29
CA TYR A 85 11.31 2.64 -8.52
C TYR A 85 11.25 1.70 -9.73
N ILE A 86 10.58 2.12 -10.79
CA ILE A 86 10.59 1.45 -12.09
C ILE A 86 11.09 2.42 -13.14
N LEU A 87 12.11 2.01 -13.90
CA LEU A 87 12.60 2.71 -15.10
C LEU A 87 12.56 1.76 -16.29
N GLN A 88 11.85 2.15 -17.34
CA GLN A 88 11.69 1.37 -18.58
C GLN A 88 12.06 2.22 -19.80
N GLU A 89 13.04 1.74 -20.57
CA GLU A 89 13.53 2.41 -21.79
C GLU A 89 13.52 1.43 -22.97
N GLY A 90 12.61 1.62 -23.94
CA GLY A 90 12.55 0.78 -25.14
C GLY A 90 11.14 0.38 -25.58
N SER A 91 10.92 -0.89 -25.89
CA SER A 91 9.59 -1.36 -26.33
C SER A 91 9.16 -2.69 -25.70
N ASP A 92 7.84 -2.85 -25.49
CA ASP A 92 7.25 -4.09 -24.95
C ASP A 92 7.89 -4.51 -23.61
N LEU A 93 8.10 -3.57 -22.70
CA LEU A 93 8.70 -3.85 -21.38
C LEU A 93 7.61 -3.98 -20.33
N MET A 94 7.74 -4.98 -19.45
CA MET A 94 6.83 -5.20 -18.33
C MET A 94 7.59 -5.22 -17.01
N ALA A 95 7.18 -4.39 -16.06
CA ALA A 95 7.76 -4.29 -14.73
C ALA A 95 6.67 -4.25 -13.65
N SER A 96 6.83 -5.03 -12.58
CA SER A 96 5.93 -5.01 -11.43
C SER A 96 6.72 -5.03 -10.12
N ILE A 97 6.38 -4.12 -9.21
CA ILE A 97 6.89 -4.11 -7.83
C ILE A 97 5.70 -4.24 -6.88
N SER A 98 5.77 -5.18 -5.95
CA SER A 98 4.83 -5.34 -4.84
C SER A 98 5.61 -5.37 -3.53
N GLN A 99 5.27 -4.48 -2.60
CA GLN A 99 5.91 -4.42 -1.29
C GLN A 99 4.85 -4.42 -0.18
N GLN A 100 5.03 -5.29 0.79
CA GLN A 100 4.19 -5.38 1.98
C GLN A 100 5.06 -5.36 3.25
N GLY A 101 4.81 -4.38 4.12
CA GLY A 101 5.48 -4.25 5.41
C GLY A 101 6.12 -2.87 5.61
N TYR A 102 7.30 -2.83 6.24
CA TYR A 102 7.95 -1.57 6.61
C TYR A 102 9.39 -1.47 6.10
N GLY A 103 9.75 -0.32 5.52
CA GLY A 103 11.15 -0.03 5.17
C GLY A 103 11.70 -0.86 4.00
N ASN A 104 10.84 -1.46 3.17
CA ASN A 104 11.28 -2.22 2.00
C ASN A 104 11.75 -1.30 0.87
N SER A 105 12.76 -1.72 0.11
CA SER A 105 13.30 -0.99 -1.04
C SER A 105 13.38 -1.88 -2.27
N ALA A 106 12.78 -1.45 -3.38
CA ALA A 106 12.74 -2.19 -4.64
C ALA A 106 13.05 -1.28 -5.83
N ALA A 107 13.86 -1.78 -6.77
CA ALA A 107 14.16 -1.08 -8.01
C ALA A 107 14.18 -2.04 -9.21
N ILE A 108 13.50 -1.67 -10.29
CA ILE A 108 13.56 -2.37 -11.58
C ILE A 108 14.04 -1.38 -12.64
N ARG A 109 15.10 -1.76 -13.36
CA ARG A 109 15.59 -1.04 -14.53
C ARG A 109 15.61 -1.97 -15.73
N GLN A 110 14.84 -1.64 -16.77
CA GLN A 110 14.78 -2.41 -18.00
C GLN A 110 15.14 -1.51 -19.19
N SER A 111 16.02 -2.01 -20.05
CA SER A 111 16.34 -1.39 -21.34
C SER A 111 16.33 -2.42 -22.46
N GLY A 112 15.84 -2.04 -23.64
CA GLY A 112 15.78 -2.92 -24.81
C GLY A 112 14.36 -3.31 -25.20
N THR A 113 14.12 -4.59 -25.50
CA THR A 113 12.82 -5.04 -26.04
C THR A 113 12.30 -6.31 -25.38
N SER A 114 10.98 -6.40 -25.18
CA SER A 114 10.32 -7.63 -24.72
C SER A 114 10.86 -8.18 -23.39
N ASN A 115 11.30 -7.32 -22.47
CA ASN A 115 11.80 -7.74 -21.16
C ASN A 115 10.69 -7.73 -20.10
N SER A 116 10.76 -8.67 -19.15
CA SER A 116 9.84 -8.81 -18.02
C SER A 116 10.59 -8.92 -16.70
N ALA A 117 10.16 -8.14 -15.70
CA ALA A 117 10.74 -8.11 -14.37
C ALA A 117 9.67 -8.00 -13.28
N SER A 118 9.80 -8.78 -12.22
CA SER A 118 8.93 -8.67 -11.04
C SER A 118 9.71 -8.72 -9.72
N ILE A 119 9.35 -7.85 -8.79
CA ILE A 119 9.85 -7.87 -7.40
C ILE A 119 8.65 -7.97 -6.46
N GLU A 120 8.70 -8.93 -5.55
CA GLU A 120 7.78 -9.09 -4.43
C GLU A 120 8.56 -9.12 -3.11
N GLN A 121 8.21 -8.23 -2.18
CA GLN A 121 8.83 -8.15 -0.87
C GLN A 121 7.77 -8.19 0.23
N ILE A 122 7.90 -9.15 1.13
CA ILE A 122 7.02 -9.34 2.28
C ILE A 122 7.87 -9.36 3.55
N GLY A 123 7.57 -8.45 4.49
CA GLY A 123 8.29 -8.29 5.74
C GLY A 123 8.97 -6.93 5.82
N ASN A 124 10.08 -6.83 6.56
CA ASN A 124 10.68 -5.53 6.88
C ASN A 124 12.12 -5.40 6.38
N ASN A 125 12.48 -4.20 5.93
CA ASN A 125 13.84 -3.85 5.55
C ASN A 125 14.45 -4.77 4.46
N ASN A 126 13.62 -5.28 3.54
CA ASN A 126 14.11 -6.04 2.40
C ASN A 126 14.58 -5.10 1.29
N SER A 127 15.58 -5.52 0.52
CA SER A 127 16.16 -4.77 -0.60
C SER A 127 16.29 -5.65 -1.83
N ALA A 128 15.70 -5.25 -2.95
CA ALA A 128 15.74 -5.98 -4.20
C ALA A 128 16.03 -5.04 -5.37
N THR A 129 16.92 -5.46 -6.27
CA THR A 129 17.20 -4.73 -7.50
C THR A 129 17.25 -5.69 -8.68
N ILE A 130 16.53 -5.36 -9.75
CA ILE A 130 16.60 -6.05 -11.04
C ILE A 130 17.09 -5.05 -12.09
N GLU A 131 18.15 -5.43 -12.79
CA GLU A 131 18.62 -4.72 -13.98
C GLU A 131 18.64 -5.69 -15.18
N GLN A 132 17.97 -5.31 -16.25
CA GLN A 132 17.91 -6.06 -17.50
C GLN A 132 18.25 -5.14 -18.68
N ALA A 133 19.22 -5.52 -19.51
CA ALA A 133 19.46 -4.88 -20.80
C ALA A 133 19.58 -5.92 -21.92
N GLY A 134 18.80 -5.76 -22.98
CA GLY A 134 18.79 -6.68 -24.12
C GLY A 134 17.37 -7.04 -24.54
N ALA A 135 17.22 -8.20 -25.18
CA ALA A 135 15.94 -8.67 -25.69
C ALA A 135 15.47 -9.98 -25.05
N GLY A 136 14.20 -10.04 -24.64
CA GLY A 136 13.56 -11.26 -24.16
C GLY A 136 14.08 -11.77 -22.81
N LEU A 137 14.49 -10.87 -21.92
CA LEU A 137 14.94 -11.19 -20.58
C LEU A 137 13.75 -11.33 -19.61
N SER A 138 13.82 -12.31 -18.72
CA SER A 138 12.80 -12.53 -17.70
C SER A 138 13.46 -12.78 -16.33
N SER A 139 13.01 -12.05 -15.32
CA SER A 139 13.52 -12.18 -13.95
C SER A 139 12.43 -11.94 -12.92
N SER A 140 12.54 -12.64 -11.80
CA SER A 140 11.64 -12.48 -10.66
C SER A 140 12.42 -12.59 -9.36
N VAL A 141 12.09 -11.73 -8.40
CA VAL A 141 12.61 -11.75 -7.03
C VAL A 141 11.42 -11.84 -6.08
N THR A 142 11.44 -12.82 -5.19
CA THR A 142 10.52 -12.91 -4.05
C THR A 142 11.36 -12.95 -2.76
N GLN A 143 11.12 -12.00 -1.85
CA GLN A 143 11.76 -11.95 -0.53
C GLN A 143 10.69 -12.01 0.55
N ALA A 144 10.74 -13.02 1.41
CA ALA A 144 9.84 -13.15 2.55
C ALA A 144 10.64 -13.25 3.86
N GLY A 145 10.51 -12.28 4.74
CA GLY A 145 11.32 -12.17 5.97
C GLY A 145 11.88 -10.77 6.17
N ASN A 146 12.93 -10.65 6.98
CA ASN A 146 13.50 -9.35 7.35
C ASN A 146 14.96 -9.22 6.90
N GLY A 147 15.34 -8.06 6.39
CA GLY A 147 16.74 -7.72 6.10
C GLY A 147 17.36 -8.46 4.91
N GLN A 148 16.55 -8.99 3.99
CA GLN A 148 17.08 -9.72 2.82
C GLN A 148 17.58 -8.75 1.75
N ARG A 149 18.65 -9.12 1.05
CA ARG A 149 19.17 -8.36 -0.10
C ARG A 149 19.34 -9.25 -1.31
N VAL A 150 18.78 -8.87 -2.45
CA VAL A 150 18.91 -9.59 -3.73
C VAL A 150 19.21 -8.59 -4.84
N GLN A 151 20.14 -8.95 -5.73
CA GLN A 151 20.42 -8.20 -6.94
C GLN A 151 20.46 -9.18 -8.11
N ILE A 152 19.71 -8.86 -9.16
CA ILE A 152 19.74 -9.56 -10.45
C ILE A 152 20.25 -8.56 -11.49
N THR A 153 21.24 -8.98 -12.27
CA THR A 153 21.73 -8.23 -13.41
C THR A 153 21.83 -9.19 -14.59
N GLN A 154 21.11 -8.89 -15.67
CA GLN A 154 21.05 -9.70 -16.88
C GLN A 154 21.35 -8.84 -18.10
N TYR A 155 22.23 -9.35 -18.95
CA TYR A 155 22.60 -8.72 -20.22
C TYR A 155 22.52 -9.76 -21.34
N ARG A 156 22.02 -9.36 -22.51
CA ARG A 156 21.93 -10.22 -23.69
C ARG A 156 22.19 -9.44 -24.96
#